data_AF-X6N6A8-F1
#
_entry.id   AF-X6N6A8-F1
#
_cell.length_a   1.000
_cell.length_b   1.000
_cell.length_c   1.000
_cell.angle_alpha   90.00
_cell.angle_beta   90.00
_cell.angle_gamma   90.00
#
_symmetry.space_group_name_H-M   'P 1'
#
loop_
_entity.id
_entity.type
_entity.pdbx_description
1 polymer ?
#
loop_
_entity_poly.entity_id
_entity_poly.type
_entity_poly.pdbx_seq_one_letter_code
_entity_poly.pdbx_strand_id
1 'polypeptide(L)'
;MDKVESKTDEKQSIPKAFQPAEVWCPSPKEEKPRVLMSPARYVQGAKITKHLGKYLKVLPSKSAGILVSKGGKERFGKILEESLTSNQIELVWLIFEGECSYEVTIKHKRLFLAWLLRMCEFKKKK
;
A
#
# COMPACT_ATOMS: atom_id res chain seq x y z
N MET A 1 -18.34 47.25 -6.83
CA MET A 1 -17.35 46.34 -7.46
C MET A 1 -16.51 45.82 -6.32
N ASP A 2 -17.01 44.81 -5.65
CA ASP A 2 -16.44 44.34 -4.39
C ASP A 2 -15.30 43.37 -4.70
N LYS A 3 -14.13 43.66 -4.13
CA LYS A 3 -12.96 42.77 -4.20
C LYS A 3 -13.32 41.46 -3.51
N VAL A 4 -13.41 40.39 -4.30
CA VAL A 4 -13.44 39.03 -3.77
C VAL A 4 -12.04 38.72 -3.29
N GLU A 5 -11.86 38.80 -1.97
CA GLU A 5 -10.63 38.47 -1.28
C GLU A 5 -10.38 36.96 -1.42
N SER A 6 -9.29 36.63 -2.12
CA SER A 6 -8.87 35.27 -2.43
C SER A 6 -8.53 34.53 -1.15
N LYS A 7 -9.27 33.44 -0.88
CA LYS A 7 -9.02 32.50 0.20
C LYS A 7 -7.55 32.07 0.21
N THR A 8 -6.96 32.18 1.39
CA THR A 8 -5.61 31.78 1.78
C THR A 8 -5.29 30.37 1.30
N ASP A 9 -4.30 30.24 0.42
CA ASP A 9 -3.72 28.96 -0.01
C ASP A 9 -3.08 28.26 1.20
N GLU A 10 -3.76 27.25 1.72
CA GLU A 10 -3.21 26.31 2.68
C GLU A 10 -2.15 25.47 1.96
N LYS A 11 -0.90 25.97 1.95
CA LYS A 11 0.24 25.30 1.29
C LYS A 11 0.46 23.93 1.93
N GLN A 12 0.00 22.88 1.27
CA GLN A 12 0.37 21.51 1.59
C GLN A 12 1.90 21.36 1.51
N SER A 13 2.55 21.12 2.65
CA SER A 13 3.99 20.97 2.70
C SER A 13 4.40 19.66 2.01
N ILE A 14 5.12 19.77 0.89
CA ILE A 14 5.69 18.61 0.20
C ILE A 14 6.62 17.88 1.20
N PRO A 15 6.46 16.57 1.40
CA PRO A 15 7.32 15.84 2.33
C PRO A 15 8.78 15.92 1.88
N LYS A 16 9.68 16.10 2.85
CA LYS A 16 11.14 16.18 2.62
C LYS A 16 11.60 14.95 1.83
N ALA A 17 12.34 15.19 0.73
CA ALA A 17 12.89 14.12 -0.09
C ALA A 17 13.83 13.23 0.73
N PHE A 18 13.77 11.91 0.48
CA PHE A 18 14.59 10.93 1.18
C PHE A 18 16.09 11.12 0.83
N GLN A 19 16.93 11.25 1.86
CA GLN A 19 18.38 11.38 1.73
C GLN A 19 19.06 10.19 2.41
N PRO A 20 19.69 9.27 1.66
CA PRO A 20 20.36 8.10 2.22
C PRO A 20 21.35 8.41 3.35
N ALA A 21 22.12 9.49 3.20
CA ALA A 21 23.11 9.88 4.19
C ALA A 21 22.48 10.19 5.57
N GLU A 22 21.21 10.60 5.64
CA GLU A 22 20.54 10.89 6.92
C GLU A 22 20.24 9.62 7.73
N VAL A 23 20.17 8.46 7.09
CA VAL A 23 19.87 7.18 7.73
C VAL A 23 21.12 6.33 7.94
N TRP A 24 22.02 6.33 6.95
CA TRP A 24 23.15 5.40 6.91
C TRP A 24 24.50 6.03 7.21
N CYS A 25 24.60 7.35 7.38
CA CYS A 25 25.86 8.01 7.75
C CYS A 25 25.95 8.13 9.29
N PRO A 26 26.93 7.48 9.94
CA PRO A 26 27.08 7.53 11.41
C PRO A 26 27.40 8.93 11.93
N SER A 27 28.15 9.71 11.15
CA SER A 27 28.48 11.10 11.47
C SER A 27 28.61 11.97 10.21
N PRO A 28 28.39 13.30 10.28
CA PRO A 28 28.51 14.20 9.13
C PRO A 28 29.92 14.37 8.57
N LYS A 29 30.94 13.91 9.31
CA LYS A 29 32.37 14.04 8.98
C LYS A 29 32.92 12.80 8.27
N GLU A 30 32.15 11.72 8.21
CA GLU A 30 32.53 10.49 7.54
C GLU A 30 32.13 10.50 6.06
N GLU A 31 32.84 9.71 5.25
CA GLU A 31 32.51 9.55 3.84
C GLU A 31 31.13 8.90 3.69
N LYS A 32 30.28 9.51 2.85
CA LYS A 32 28.91 9.02 2.64
C LYS A 32 28.94 7.62 2.02
N PRO A 33 28.27 6.62 2.62
CA PRO A 33 28.26 5.28 2.07
C PRO A 33 27.55 5.26 0.70
N ARG A 34 28.09 4.47 -0.24
CA ARG A 34 27.37 4.13 -1.46
C ARG A 34 26.32 3.09 -1.13
N VAL A 35 25.05 3.44 -1.26
CA VAL A 35 23.92 2.59 -0.87
C VAL A 35 23.33 1.90 -2.10
N LEU A 36 23.19 0.58 -2.02
CA LEU A 36 22.35 -0.20 -2.92
C LEU A 36 21.08 -0.61 -2.17
N MET A 37 19.92 -0.22 -2.70
CA MET A 37 18.62 -0.65 -2.17
C MET A 37 17.96 -1.61 -3.16
N SER A 38 17.49 -2.76 -2.67
CA SER A 38 16.74 -3.71 -3.47
C SER A 38 15.53 -4.23 -2.69
N PRO A 39 14.47 -4.69 -3.39
CA PRO A 39 13.42 -5.46 -2.74
C PRO A 39 14.02 -6.70 -2.06
N ALA A 40 13.41 -7.15 -0.97
CA ALA A 40 13.81 -8.40 -0.32
C ALA A 40 13.58 -9.61 -1.23
N ARG A 41 12.58 -9.54 -2.12
CA ARG A 41 12.24 -10.62 -3.06
C ARG A 41 11.67 -10.03 -4.36
N TYR A 42 12.09 -10.60 -5.49
CA TYR A 42 11.49 -10.38 -6.79
C TYR A 42 11.09 -11.75 -7.38
N VAL A 43 9.84 -11.91 -7.77
CA VAL A 43 9.30 -13.19 -8.25
C VAL A 43 8.69 -12.97 -9.63
N GLN A 44 9.23 -13.65 -10.63
CA GLN A 44 8.78 -13.56 -12.02
C GLN A 44 8.60 -14.96 -12.61
N GLY A 45 7.55 -15.15 -13.40
CA GLY A 45 7.27 -16.41 -14.08
C GLY A 45 5.89 -16.44 -14.70
N ALA A 46 5.67 -17.40 -15.59
CA ALA A 46 4.36 -17.59 -16.19
C ALA A 46 3.33 -17.97 -15.12
N LYS A 47 2.14 -17.35 -15.19
CA LYS A 47 0.99 -17.66 -14.31
C LYS A 47 1.26 -17.48 -12.80
N ILE A 48 2.25 -16.67 -12.42
CA ILE A 48 2.66 -16.48 -11.02
C ILE A 48 1.51 -16.01 -10.11
N THR A 49 0.56 -15.26 -10.67
CA THR A 49 -0.63 -14.76 -9.97
C THR A 49 -1.49 -15.88 -9.38
N LYS A 50 -1.52 -17.07 -10.02
CA LYS A 50 -2.22 -18.26 -9.49
C LYS A 50 -1.61 -18.81 -8.21
N HIS A 51 -0.36 -18.44 -7.90
CA HIS A 51 0.39 -18.92 -6.75
C HIS A 51 0.64 -17.82 -5.70
N LEU A 52 0.03 -16.64 -5.86
CA LEU A 52 0.18 -15.50 -4.94
C LEU A 52 0.06 -15.89 -3.45
N GLY A 53 -0.96 -16.68 -3.08
CA GLY A 53 -1.16 -17.09 -1.69
C GLY A 53 0.02 -17.87 -1.10
N LYS A 54 0.72 -18.68 -1.89
CA LYS A 54 1.94 -19.39 -1.46
C LYS A 54 3.06 -18.42 -1.09
N TYR A 55 3.20 -17.33 -1.86
CA TYR A 55 4.24 -16.33 -1.60
C TYR A 55 3.91 -15.46 -0.39
N LEU A 56 2.63 -15.22 -0.11
CA LEU A 56 2.21 -14.42 1.05
C LEU A 56 2.18 -15.21 2.36
N LYS A 57 2.09 -16.55 2.33
CA LYS A 57 2.12 -17.41 3.54
C LYS A 57 3.34 -17.23 4.44
N VAL A 58 4.45 -16.74 3.89
CA VAL A 58 5.68 -16.45 4.65
C VAL A 58 5.56 -15.21 5.52
N LEU A 59 4.52 -14.39 5.30
CA LEU A 59 4.24 -13.20 6.09
C LEU A 59 3.34 -13.60 7.28
N PRO A 60 3.47 -12.94 8.44
CA PRO A 60 2.67 -13.27 9.62
C PRO A 60 1.18 -12.89 9.49
N SER A 61 0.80 -12.12 8.45
CA SER A 61 -0.58 -11.69 8.24
C SER A 61 -1.44 -12.79 7.61
N LYS A 62 -2.67 -12.93 8.10
CA LYS A 62 -3.71 -13.80 7.53
C LYS A 62 -4.71 -13.05 6.64
N SER A 63 -4.52 -11.74 6.46
CA SER A 63 -5.40 -10.92 5.63
C SER A 63 -4.56 -10.05 4.69
N ALA A 64 -5.06 -9.87 3.46
CA ALA A 64 -4.42 -9.09 2.41
C ALA A 64 -5.40 -8.07 1.82
N GLY A 65 -4.97 -6.81 1.76
CA GLY A 65 -5.65 -5.78 0.97
C GLY A 65 -5.11 -5.77 -0.45
N ILE A 66 -6.00 -5.91 -1.45
CA ILE A 66 -5.65 -5.74 -2.86
C ILE A 66 -6.21 -4.41 -3.34
N LEU A 67 -5.30 -3.47 -3.59
CA LEU A 67 -5.58 -2.23 -4.31
C LEU A 67 -5.43 -2.48 -5.81
N VAL A 68 -6.52 -2.34 -6.55
CA VAL A 68 -6.56 -2.64 -7.98
C VAL A 68 -7.56 -1.75 -8.70
N SER A 69 -7.31 -1.40 -9.95
CA SER A 69 -8.35 -0.70 -10.74
C SER A 69 -9.54 -1.61 -11.03
N LYS A 70 -10.68 -1.02 -11.38
CA LYS A 70 -11.90 -1.77 -11.72
C LYS A 70 -11.64 -2.83 -12.80
N GLY A 71 -11.04 -2.43 -13.93
CA GLY A 71 -10.69 -3.38 -15.00
C GLY A 71 -9.58 -4.37 -14.61
N GLY A 72 -8.73 -4.04 -13.64
CA GLY A 72 -7.78 -5.00 -13.08
C GLY A 72 -8.48 -6.08 -12.25
N LYS A 73 -9.48 -5.71 -11.44
CA LYS A 73 -10.32 -6.66 -10.69
C LYS A 73 -11.11 -7.56 -11.63
N GLU A 74 -11.67 -7.03 -12.71
CA GLU A 74 -12.41 -7.85 -13.69
C GLU A 74 -11.50 -8.91 -14.35
N ARG A 75 -10.25 -8.55 -14.67
CA ARG A 75 -9.29 -9.46 -15.33
C ARG A 75 -8.66 -10.49 -14.39
N PHE A 76 -8.32 -10.08 -13.16
CA PHE A 76 -7.50 -10.90 -12.26
C PHE A 76 -8.23 -11.32 -10.97
N GLY A 77 -9.39 -10.75 -10.67
CA GLY A 77 -10.09 -10.90 -9.40
C GLY A 77 -10.28 -12.36 -8.99
N LYS A 78 -10.88 -13.15 -9.87
CA LYS A 78 -11.13 -14.58 -9.64
C LYS A 78 -9.84 -15.37 -9.35
N ILE A 79 -8.78 -15.14 -10.14
CA ILE A 79 -7.49 -15.83 -9.97
C ILE A 79 -6.86 -15.49 -8.62
N LEU A 80 -6.93 -14.23 -8.21
CA LEU A 80 -6.37 -13.77 -6.94
C LEU A 80 -7.18 -14.28 -5.74
N GLU A 81 -8.51 -14.25 -5.83
CA GLU A 81 -9.42 -14.82 -4.82
C GLU A 81 -9.18 -16.31 -4.61
N GLU A 82 -9.13 -17.11 -5.68
CA GLU A 82 -8.89 -18.55 -5.60
C GLU A 82 -7.52 -18.86 -4.96
N SER A 83 -6.48 -18.14 -5.38
CA SER A 83 -5.12 -18.30 -4.87
C SER A 83 -4.99 -17.95 -3.39
N LEU A 84 -5.63 -16.88 -2.93
CA LEU A 84 -5.54 -16.44 -1.54
C LEU A 84 -6.42 -17.28 -0.61
N THR A 85 -7.65 -17.56 -1.01
CA THR A 85 -8.62 -18.31 -0.19
C THR A 85 -8.16 -19.76 0.02
N SER A 86 -7.62 -20.42 -1.02
CA SER A 86 -7.01 -21.75 -0.89
C SER A 86 -5.79 -21.79 0.05
N ASN A 87 -5.18 -20.63 0.31
CA ASN A 87 -4.08 -20.47 1.25
C ASN A 87 -4.51 -19.89 2.60
N GLN A 88 -5.82 -19.83 2.89
CA GLN A 88 -6.40 -19.32 4.15
C GLN A 88 -6.05 -17.85 4.41
N ILE A 89 -5.94 -17.05 3.34
CA ILE A 89 -5.71 -15.61 3.42
C ILE A 89 -7.02 -14.90 3.10
N GLU A 90 -7.51 -14.11 4.05
CA GLU A 90 -8.68 -13.25 3.86
C GLU A 90 -8.36 -12.10 2.92
N LEU A 91 -9.28 -11.79 2.00
CA LEU A 91 -9.07 -10.78 0.98
C LEU A 91 -9.96 -9.56 1.18
N VAL A 92 -9.38 -8.37 1.02
CA VAL A 92 -10.09 -7.09 1.00
C VAL A 92 -9.82 -6.37 -0.29
N TRP A 93 -10.88 -6.06 -1.03
CA TRP A 93 -10.76 -5.29 -2.27
C TRP A 93 -10.80 -3.79 -1.99
N LEU A 94 -9.84 -3.05 -2.54
CA LEU A 94 -9.83 -1.60 -2.63
C LEU A 94 -9.77 -1.23 -4.12
N ILE A 95 -10.75 -0.47 -4.59
CA ILE A 95 -10.78 -0.06 -6.00
C ILE A 95 -10.00 1.24 -6.18
N PHE A 96 -9.01 1.18 -7.05
CA PHE A 96 -8.18 2.31 -7.45
C PHE A 96 -8.78 3.00 -8.68
N GLU A 97 -9.16 4.27 -8.54
CA GLU A 97 -9.82 5.06 -9.60
C GLU A 97 -8.84 5.73 -10.59
N GLY A 98 -7.53 5.48 -10.47
CA GLY A 98 -6.53 5.97 -11.43
C GLY A 98 -5.68 7.15 -10.95
N GLU A 99 -6.05 7.80 -9.85
CA GLU A 99 -5.34 8.97 -9.33
C GLU A 99 -4.36 8.62 -8.20
N CYS A 100 -3.10 9.01 -8.37
CA CYS A 100 -2.05 8.83 -7.36
C CYS A 100 -1.72 10.17 -6.67
N SER A 101 -2.66 10.70 -5.88
CA SER A 101 -2.45 11.90 -5.06
C SER A 101 -2.31 11.58 -3.57
N TYR A 102 -1.83 12.55 -2.80
CA TYR A 102 -1.70 12.42 -1.34
C TYR A 102 -3.06 12.25 -0.67
N GLU A 103 -4.07 13.01 -1.11
CA GLU A 103 -5.45 12.94 -0.63
C GLU A 103 -6.03 11.55 -0.88
N VAL A 104 -5.84 11.02 -2.09
CA VAL A 104 -6.32 9.69 -2.48
C VAL A 104 -5.62 8.61 -1.66
N THR A 105 -4.33 8.77 -1.38
CA THR A 105 -3.58 7.84 -0.50
C THR A 105 -4.14 7.82 0.92
N ILE A 106 -4.42 8.99 1.51
CA ILE A 106 -5.03 9.09 2.85
C ILE A 106 -6.40 8.42 2.88
N LYS A 107 -7.22 8.61 1.84
CA LYS A 107 -8.55 7.99 1.73
C LYS A 107 -8.44 6.46 1.76
N HIS A 108 -7.57 5.87 0.93
CA HIS A 108 -7.36 4.42 0.90
C HIS A 108 -6.82 3.88 2.23
N LYS A 109 -5.88 4.60 2.87
CA LYS A 109 -5.37 4.25 4.20
C LYS A 109 -6.48 4.21 5.25
N ARG A 110 -7.37 5.23 5.26
CA ARG A 110 -8.52 5.29 6.17
C ARG A 110 -9.50 4.15 5.94
N LEU A 111 -9.83 3.85 4.69
CA LEU A 111 -10.72 2.73 4.35
C LEU A 111 -10.15 1.39 4.83
N PHE A 112 -8.85 1.18 4.63
CA PHE A 112 -8.18 -0.03 5.12
C PHE A 112 -8.15 -0.11 6.66
N LEU A 113 -7.87 1.00 7.35
CA LEU A 113 -7.89 1.05 8.81
C LEU A 113 -9.29 0.80 9.38
N ALA A 114 -10.32 1.41 8.80
CA ALA A 114 -11.71 1.23 9.22
C ALA A 114 -12.13 -0.24 9.07
N TRP A 115 -11.70 -0.90 7.99
CA TRP A 115 -11.93 -2.33 7.81
C TRP A 115 -11.21 -3.17 8.87
N LEU A 116 -9.93 -2.89 9.15
CA LEU A 116 -9.17 -3.59 10.20
C LEU A 116 -9.84 -3.48 11.57
N LEU A 117 -10.29 -2.27 11.94
CA LEU A 117 -10.98 -2.04 13.22
C LEU A 117 -12.27 -2.85 13.31
N ARG A 118 -13.06 -2.89 12.23
CA ARG A 118 -14.29 -3.69 12.15
C ARG A 118 -14.03 -5.18 12.33
N MET A 119 -12.94 -5.70 11.75
CA MET A 119 -12.56 -7.11 11.89
C MET A 119 -12.09 -7.45 13.31
N CYS A 120 -11.34 -6.54 13.96
CA CYS A 120 -10.95 -6.70 15.36
C CYS A 120 -12.17 -6.72 16.30
N GLU A 121 -13.15 -5.84 16.08
CA GLU A 121 -14.38 -5.85 16.88
C GLU A 121 -15.23 -7.10 16.64
N PHE A 122 -15.30 -7.57 15.40
CA PHE A 122 -16.02 -8.81 15.06
C PHE A 122 -15.36 -10.05 15.72
N LYS A 123 -14.02 -10.10 15.76
CA LYS A 123 -13.30 -11.17 16.47
C LYS A 123 -13.40 -11.11 17.99
N LYS A 124 -13.69 -9.95 18.59
CA LYS A 124 -13.92 -9.82 20.04
C LYS A 124 -15.34 -10.24 20.48
N LYS A 125 -16.29 -10.34 19.56
CA LYS A 125 -17.69 -10.73 19.84
C LYS A 125 -17.99 -12.21 19.60
N LYS A 126 -17.01 -12.99 19.14
CA LYS A 126 -17.05 -14.45 19.05
C LYS A 126 -16.17 -15.05 20.14
#